data_AF-A0A944JWD6-F1
#
_entry.id   AF-A0A944JWD6-F1
#
_cell.length_a   1.000
_cell.length_b   1.000
_cell.length_c   1.000
_cell.angle_alpha   90.00
_cell.angle_beta   90.00
_cell.angle_gamma   90.00
#
_symmetry.space_group_name_H-M   'P 1'
#
loop_
_entity.id
_entity.type
_entity.pdbx_description
1 polymer ?
#
loop_
_entity_poly.entity_id
_entity_poly.type
_entity_poly.pdbx_seq_one_letter_code
_entity_poly.pdbx_strand_id
1 'polypeptide(L)'
;MTSEQPETSRGTRGRPAWAVGSVAAAVLLAGGGTAYWASTAYGDASPRTAGSAASAPRDAGSPSGPGIAPGEPDPSGGGVVYRADVKLPEGPATAPAYAVSGEVTSEEAARLAAALGIAGAPRANGDVWVAGEAADGSGPRLAVTRKAPGTWNFSRFQGPGDGGGNGAGDDCVRGKDTCGPATLPHEAVKRTGNPLSEEAAKAAAAPVLAAVGQSGAALDARLTQGPVRVVTADPVVGGLPTQGWSTKVSVGADGSVVAGSGELKTPVRASEQPVVGAVEALARLNAKSGGPEGTDPGPSGCATSVPLDPDTPLGPTDVPPCNPEPRPMKPPRTETVTGAALGLVPGTVDGARGLVPAWLFEVAGKDGAPGRTVAQPAAAEDTAPTPGPKGGATVPGFSYTQADRKLTVNFWGGACSTYALEAREQPESVLVKITDTPNKPGQACIMIAQEMSLTVTLQQPLGDRKVVDATTGKPLPRQ
;
A
#
# COMPACT_ATOMS: atom_id res chain seq x y z
N MET A 1 -8.28 63.37 -68.35
CA MET A 1 -7.69 62.31 -67.53
C MET A 1 -8.86 61.76 -66.72
N THR A 2 -9.74 60.91 -67.25
CA THR A 2 -9.51 59.52 -67.71
C THR A 2 -8.78 58.76 -66.59
N SER A 3 -9.39 57.85 -65.81
CA SER A 3 -10.40 56.81 -66.10
C SER A 3 -11.17 56.47 -64.81
N GLU A 4 -12.51 56.43 -64.78
CA GLU A 4 -13.41 55.25 -64.82
C GLU A 4 -13.10 54.14 -63.77
N GLN A 5 -13.89 53.97 -62.69
CA GLN A 5 -15.25 53.35 -62.52
C GLN A 5 -15.19 51.83 -62.20
N PRO A 6 -16.26 51.17 -61.70
CA PRO A 6 -17.37 51.56 -60.79
C PRO A 6 -17.62 50.53 -59.64
N GLU A 7 -18.22 50.92 -58.51
CA GLU A 7 -19.64 50.72 -58.08
C GLU A 7 -20.24 49.33 -58.38
N THR A 8 -20.85 48.62 -57.42
CA THR A 8 -22.31 48.58 -57.13
C THR A 8 -22.58 47.31 -56.30
N SER A 9 -23.65 47.05 -55.55
CA SER A 9 -24.87 47.78 -55.17
C SER A 9 -25.49 47.06 -53.96
N ARG A 10 -26.31 47.82 -53.23
CA ARG A 10 -27.31 47.43 -52.24
C ARG A 10 -28.35 46.44 -52.79
N GLY A 11 -28.99 45.75 -51.84
CA GLY A 11 -30.36 45.24 -51.93
C GLY A 11 -30.46 43.84 -51.32
N THR A 12 -31.39 43.44 -50.46
CA THR A 12 -32.65 44.08 -50.05
C THR A 12 -33.21 43.30 -48.86
N ARG A 13 -34.09 43.98 -48.12
CA ARG A 13 -34.88 43.58 -46.95
C ARG A 13 -35.48 42.16 -46.98
N GLY A 14 -35.55 41.58 -45.78
CA GLY A 14 -36.52 40.56 -45.38
C GLY A 14 -36.42 40.20 -43.90
N ARG A 15 -37.12 40.94 -43.03
CA ARG A 15 -37.52 40.53 -41.66
C ARG A 15 -39.01 40.12 -41.75
N PRO A 16 -39.61 39.28 -40.85
CA PRO A 16 -39.38 39.29 -39.40
C PRO A 16 -39.55 37.97 -38.60
N ALA A 17 -39.21 38.08 -37.30
CA ALA A 17 -39.66 37.35 -36.09
C ALA A 17 -39.50 35.82 -36.07
N TRP A 18 -38.98 35.16 -35.03
CA TRP A 18 -39.24 35.18 -33.58
C TRP A 18 -37.92 34.72 -32.89
N ALA A 19 -37.57 34.85 -31.61
CA ALA A 19 -38.13 35.38 -30.38
C ALA A 19 -36.99 35.23 -29.33
N VAL A 20 -36.95 36.13 -28.33
CA VAL A 20 -36.44 35.91 -26.95
C VAL A 20 -34.94 35.57 -26.83
N GLY A 21 -34.10 36.22 -26.04
CA GLY A 21 -34.30 37.08 -24.87
C GLY A 21 -33.19 36.75 -23.88
N SER A 22 -32.55 37.80 -23.38
CA SER A 22 -31.87 37.88 -22.08
C SER A 22 -30.47 37.28 -21.90
N VAL A 23 -29.56 38.24 -21.67
CA VAL A 23 -28.30 38.17 -20.95
C VAL A 23 -28.46 37.55 -19.56
N ALA A 24 -27.52 36.68 -19.17
CA ALA A 24 -27.17 36.47 -17.77
C ALA A 24 -25.68 36.16 -17.64
N ALA A 25 -24.97 37.05 -16.95
CA ALA A 25 -23.66 36.79 -16.36
C ALA A 25 -23.82 35.96 -15.08
N ALA A 26 -22.95 34.99 -14.82
CA ALA A 26 -22.60 34.54 -13.46
C ALA A 26 -21.34 33.63 -13.51
N VAL A 27 -20.22 34.11 -12.97
CA VAL A 27 -19.63 33.80 -11.65
C VAL A 27 -18.78 32.52 -11.64
N LEU A 28 -17.48 32.74 -11.38
CA LEU A 28 -16.46 31.77 -11.01
C LEU A 28 -16.84 30.99 -9.75
N LEU A 29 -16.76 29.65 -9.81
CA LEU A 29 -16.55 28.80 -8.64
C LEU A 29 -15.43 27.81 -8.93
N ALA A 30 -14.45 27.83 -8.04
CA ALA A 30 -13.43 26.81 -7.90
C ALA A 30 -14.10 25.46 -7.57
N GLY A 31 -13.94 24.47 -8.46
CA GLY A 31 -14.01 23.05 -8.13
C GLY A 31 -12.60 22.49 -8.36
N GLY A 32 -11.91 21.93 -7.37
CA GLY A 32 -12.43 20.97 -6.40
C GLY A 32 -12.53 19.59 -7.04
N GLY A 33 -11.50 19.17 -7.78
CA GLY A 33 -11.41 17.84 -8.38
C GLY A 33 -11.22 16.79 -7.29
N THR A 34 -12.32 16.25 -6.79
CA THR A 34 -12.33 15.01 -6.02
C THR A 34 -12.16 13.85 -6.99
N ALA A 35 -11.08 13.08 -6.80
CA ALA A 35 -10.89 11.82 -7.49
C ALA A 35 -11.96 10.83 -6.99
N TYR A 36 -12.96 10.56 -7.83
CA TYR A 36 -13.85 9.42 -7.69
C TYR A 36 -13.07 8.15 -8.02
N TRP A 37 -12.81 7.33 -7.01
CA TRP A 37 -12.48 5.93 -7.20
C TRP A 37 -13.78 5.20 -7.57
N ALA A 38 -13.92 4.82 -8.85
CA ALA A 38 -14.97 3.91 -9.29
C ALA A 38 -14.54 2.46 -9.03
N SER A 39 -15.04 1.89 -7.95
CA SER A 39 -15.20 0.45 -7.76
C SER A 39 -16.31 -0.06 -8.69
N THR A 40 -15.96 -0.79 -9.74
CA THR A 40 -16.95 -1.43 -10.62
C THR A 40 -17.36 -2.78 -10.05
N ALA A 41 -18.58 -2.88 -9.51
CA ALA A 41 -19.31 -4.14 -9.40
C ALA A 41 -20.84 -3.88 -9.42
N TYR A 42 -21.48 -4.43 -10.46
CA TYR A 42 -22.91 -4.72 -10.69
C TYR A 42 -23.88 -3.61 -11.13
N GLY A 43 -24.33 -3.76 -12.39
CA GLY A 43 -25.71 -3.53 -12.81
C GLY A 43 -26.22 -4.79 -13.52
N ASP A 44 -27.39 -5.28 -13.12
CA ASP A 44 -28.06 -6.46 -13.71
C ASP A 44 -29.00 -6.04 -14.87
N ALA A 45 -28.81 -6.67 -16.05
CA ALA A 45 -29.87 -7.19 -16.93
C ALA A 45 -29.24 -8.03 -18.09
N SER A 46 -29.51 -9.34 -18.05
CA SER A 46 -29.08 -10.53 -18.82
C SER A 46 -29.12 -10.49 -20.38
N PRO A 47 -28.78 -11.60 -21.10
CA PRO A 47 -27.62 -12.50 -20.99
C PRO A 47 -26.90 -12.64 -22.34
N ARG A 48 -25.56 -12.58 -22.38
CA ARG A 48 -24.78 -13.16 -23.50
C ARG A 48 -23.57 -13.89 -22.94
N THR A 49 -23.56 -15.20 -23.20
CA THR A 49 -22.48 -16.14 -22.95
C THR A 49 -21.19 -15.69 -23.63
N ALA A 50 -20.16 -15.39 -22.83
CA ALA A 50 -18.76 -15.39 -23.27
C ALA A 50 -17.90 -15.82 -22.08
N GLY A 51 -17.17 -16.92 -22.26
CA GLY A 51 -16.40 -17.60 -21.23
C GLY A 51 -15.32 -16.70 -20.63
N SER A 52 -15.16 -16.80 -19.32
CA SER A 52 -14.11 -16.16 -18.55
C SER A 52 -12.74 -16.66 -19.04
N ALA A 53 -11.95 -15.76 -19.61
CA ALA A 53 -10.53 -16.01 -19.86
C ALA A 53 -9.81 -16.01 -18.50
N ALA A 54 -9.52 -17.22 -18.01
CA ALA A 54 -8.69 -17.45 -16.85
C ALA A 54 -7.33 -16.77 -17.07
N SER A 55 -6.93 -15.92 -16.12
CA SER A 55 -5.57 -15.40 -16.07
C SER A 55 -4.61 -16.56 -15.87
N ALA A 56 -3.65 -16.72 -16.79
CA ALA A 56 -2.61 -17.73 -16.66
C ALA A 56 -1.82 -17.50 -15.35
N PRO A 57 -1.50 -18.56 -14.58
CA PRO A 57 -0.70 -18.42 -13.38
C PRO A 57 0.71 -17.94 -13.75
N ARG A 58 1.20 -16.94 -13.02
CA ARG A 58 2.62 -16.57 -13.05
C ARG A 58 3.42 -17.72 -12.46
N ASP A 59 4.43 -18.22 -13.17
CA ASP A 59 5.44 -19.10 -12.61
C ASP A 59 6.22 -18.33 -11.53
N ALA A 60 5.69 -18.34 -10.31
CA ALA A 60 6.53 -18.28 -9.13
C ALA A 60 7.34 -19.58 -9.16
N GLY A 61 8.66 -19.49 -9.37
CA GLY A 61 9.55 -20.65 -9.31
C GLY A 61 9.18 -21.50 -8.11
N SER A 62 9.15 -22.83 -8.31
CA SER A 62 8.53 -23.79 -7.38
C SER A 62 8.74 -23.35 -5.93
N PRO A 63 7.68 -22.93 -5.21
CA PRO A 63 7.80 -22.70 -3.79
C PRO A 63 8.36 -23.98 -3.19
N SER A 64 9.47 -23.87 -2.47
CA SER A 64 10.05 -24.98 -1.74
C SER A 64 9.15 -25.29 -0.54
N GLY A 65 8.00 -25.92 -0.81
CA GLY A 65 7.02 -26.32 0.18
C GLY A 65 5.58 -25.98 -0.21
N PRO A 66 4.60 -26.72 0.34
CA PRO A 66 3.19 -26.39 0.18
C PRO A 66 2.93 -24.97 0.73
N GLY A 67 2.21 -24.15 -0.04
CA GLY A 67 1.77 -22.84 0.42
C GLY A 67 0.82 -23.00 1.61
N ILE A 68 0.95 -22.13 2.62
CA ILE A 68 0.08 -22.15 3.80
C ILE A 68 -1.17 -21.33 3.46
N ALA A 69 -2.33 -21.98 3.44
CA ALA A 69 -3.60 -21.29 3.22
C ALA A 69 -3.97 -20.42 4.44
N PRO A 70 -4.74 -19.33 4.26
CA PRO A 70 -5.28 -18.57 5.38
C PRO A 70 -6.04 -19.49 6.36
N GLY A 71 -5.59 -19.56 7.62
CA GLY A 71 -6.19 -20.40 8.67
C GLY A 71 -5.55 -21.78 8.86
N GLU A 72 -4.58 -22.18 8.03
CA GLU A 72 -3.80 -23.39 8.25
C GLU A 72 -2.67 -23.14 9.25
N PRO A 73 -2.48 -24.01 10.28
CA PRO A 73 -1.33 -23.91 11.18
C PRO A 73 -0.02 -23.98 10.40
N ASP A 74 0.93 -23.09 10.73
CA ASP A 74 2.23 -23.03 10.05
C ASP A 74 3.02 -24.35 10.25
N PRO A 75 3.27 -25.14 9.19
CA PRO A 75 4.01 -26.39 9.27
C PRO A 75 5.49 -26.20 9.64
N SER A 76 6.02 -24.98 9.62
CA SER A 76 7.38 -24.66 10.06
C SER A 76 7.53 -24.55 11.59
N GLY A 77 6.41 -24.57 12.33
CA GLY A 77 6.31 -24.56 13.79
C GLY A 77 5.55 -23.36 14.34
N GLY A 78 5.26 -23.39 15.65
CA GLY A 78 4.74 -22.23 16.38
C GLY A 78 5.64 -21.00 16.16
N GLY A 79 5.08 -19.81 16.39
CA GLY A 79 5.73 -18.53 16.12
C GLY A 79 7.17 -18.43 16.67
N VAL A 80 7.95 -17.48 16.15
CA VAL A 80 9.36 -17.32 16.55
C VAL A 80 9.45 -16.65 17.92
N VAL A 81 10.31 -17.19 18.80
CA VAL A 81 10.68 -16.54 20.07
C VAL A 81 12.13 -16.09 19.99
N TYR A 82 12.36 -14.80 20.24
CA TYR A 82 13.68 -14.20 20.25
C TYR A 82 14.27 -14.18 21.67
N ARG A 83 15.51 -14.65 21.82
CA ARG A 83 16.24 -14.66 23.10
C ARG A 83 17.56 -13.92 22.94
N ALA A 84 17.79 -12.91 23.76
CA ALA A 84 19.08 -12.22 23.81
C ALA A 84 20.14 -13.08 24.51
N ASP A 85 21.31 -13.23 23.89
CA ASP A 85 22.52 -13.79 24.52
C ASP A 85 23.47 -12.70 25.06
N VAL A 86 23.21 -11.44 24.71
CA VAL A 86 23.91 -10.25 25.18
C VAL A 86 23.07 -9.42 26.14
N LYS A 87 23.73 -8.58 26.94
CA LYS A 87 23.05 -7.53 27.72
C LYS A 87 22.45 -6.51 26.76
N LEU A 88 21.12 -6.42 26.73
CA LEU A 88 20.42 -5.43 25.93
C LEU A 88 20.54 -4.02 26.54
N PRO A 89 20.66 -2.97 25.72
CA PRO A 89 20.75 -1.59 26.18
C PRO A 89 19.42 -1.07 26.74
N GLU A 90 19.49 -0.18 27.73
CA GLU A 90 18.31 0.52 28.26
C GLU A 90 17.81 1.60 27.29
N GLY A 91 18.71 2.21 26.50
CA GLY A 91 18.37 3.30 25.58
C GLY A 91 18.06 4.63 26.29
N PRO A 92 17.84 5.70 25.52
CA PRO A 92 17.42 6.99 26.05
C PRO A 92 15.95 6.96 26.49
N ALA A 93 15.51 7.96 27.27
CA ALA A 93 14.10 8.10 27.64
C ALA A 93 13.23 8.60 26.47
N THR A 94 13.81 9.36 25.55
CA THR A 94 13.13 9.85 24.33
C THR A 94 14.03 9.67 23.11
N ALA A 95 13.42 9.60 21.94
CA ALA A 95 14.12 9.56 20.67
C ALA A 95 13.38 10.36 19.57
N PRO A 96 14.11 10.92 18.60
CA PRO A 96 13.52 11.70 17.54
C PRO A 96 12.74 10.84 16.54
N ALA A 97 11.55 11.31 16.16
CA ALA A 97 10.82 10.90 14.97
C ALA A 97 11.07 11.88 13.82
N TYR A 98 10.97 11.38 12.59
CA TYR A 98 11.25 12.16 11.38
C TYR A 98 10.03 12.15 10.46
N ALA A 99 9.51 13.34 10.15
CA ALA A 99 8.41 13.50 9.23
C ALA A 99 8.93 13.71 7.80
N VAL A 100 8.09 13.38 6.83
CA VAL A 100 8.39 13.69 5.43
C VAL A 100 7.50 14.83 4.95
N SER A 101 8.12 15.86 4.38
CA SER A 101 7.44 17.07 3.95
C SER A 101 8.10 17.69 2.72
N GLY A 102 7.36 18.58 2.06
CA GLY A 102 7.82 19.32 0.90
C GLY A 102 7.57 18.59 -0.42
N GLU A 103 8.24 19.09 -1.45
CA GLU A 103 8.10 18.60 -2.81
C GLU A 103 9.48 18.28 -3.42
N VAL A 104 9.47 17.36 -4.37
CA VAL A 104 10.57 17.03 -5.25
C VAL A 104 10.55 18.03 -6.40
N THR A 105 11.66 18.73 -6.56
CA THR A 105 11.90 19.65 -7.67
C THR A 105 12.25 18.90 -8.96
N SER A 106 12.10 19.57 -10.11
CA SER A 106 12.50 18.99 -11.40
C SER A 106 14.00 18.71 -11.43
N GLU A 107 14.80 19.55 -10.79
CA GLU A 107 16.25 19.45 -10.69
C GLU A 107 16.69 18.23 -9.87
N GLU A 108 16.00 17.94 -8.76
CA GLU A 108 16.23 16.73 -7.98
C GLU A 108 15.90 15.46 -8.79
N ALA A 109 14.77 15.46 -9.51
CA ALA A 109 14.42 14.36 -10.41
C ALA A 109 15.41 14.22 -11.57
N ALA A 110 15.91 15.33 -12.13
CA ALA A 110 16.88 15.35 -13.23
C ALA A 110 18.24 14.80 -12.79
N ARG A 111 18.66 15.08 -11.55
CA ARG A 111 19.89 14.50 -10.97
C ARG A 111 19.80 12.98 -10.90
N LEU A 112 18.67 12.44 -10.44
CA LEU A 112 18.45 11.00 -10.40
C LEU A 112 18.39 10.40 -11.82
N ALA A 113 17.70 11.06 -12.75
CA ALA A 113 17.65 10.63 -14.15
C ALA A 113 19.05 10.54 -14.78
N ALA A 114 19.89 11.56 -14.58
CA ALA A 114 21.26 11.59 -15.07
C ALA A 114 22.10 10.43 -14.51
N ALA A 115 21.98 10.13 -13.21
CA ALA A 115 22.67 9.01 -12.57
C ALA A 115 22.23 7.63 -13.10
N LEU A 116 21.01 7.53 -13.64
CA LEU A 116 20.46 6.34 -14.29
C LEU A 116 20.78 6.27 -15.80
N GLY A 117 21.51 7.26 -16.33
CA GLY A 117 21.86 7.36 -17.74
C GLY A 117 20.70 7.79 -18.64
N ILE A 118 19.69 8.45 -18.08
CA ILE A 118 18.59 9.04 -18.82
C ILE A 118 18.97 10.48 -19.22
N ALA A 119 18.92 10.78 -20.52
CA ALA A 119 19.12 12.12 -21.03
C ALA A 119 17.81 12.93 -21.05
N GLY A 120 17.94 14.25 -20.98
CA GLY A 120 16.82 15.18 -21.07
C GLY A 120 16.22 15.59 -19.73
N ALA A 121 15.42 16.65 -19.74
CA ALA A 121 14.75 17.15 -18.55
C ALA A 121 13.52 16.29 -18.21
N PRO A 122 13.26 15.99 -16.92
CA PRO A 122 12.02 15.36 -16.51
C PRO A 122 10.81 16.22 -16.89
N ARG A 123 9.77 15.56 -17.42
CA ARG A 123 8.48 16.18 -17.70
C ARG A 123 7.54 16.01 -16.52
N ALA A 124 6.77 17.05 -16.20
CA ALA A 124 5.67 16.92 -15.26
C ALA A 124 4.52 16.15 -15.90
N ASN A 125 3.97 15.16 -15.19
CA ASN A 125 2.77 14.43 -15.56
C ASN A 125 1.90 14.25 -14.32
N GLY A 126 0.95 15.15 -14.11
CA GLY A 126 0.18 15.23 -12.86
C GLY A 126 1.10 15.40 -11.65
N ASP A 127 0.97 14.47 -10.70
CA ASP A 127 1.74 14.44 -9.45
C ASP A 127 3.08 13.70 -9.56
N VAL A 128 3.58 13.47 -10.77
CA VAL A 128 4.81 12.69 -11.03
C VAL A 128 5.73 13.41 -12.00
N TRP A 129 7.04 13.36 -11.76
CA TRP A 129 8.09 13.64 -12.74
C TRP A 129 8.42 12.38 -13.52
N VAL A 130 8.42 12.44 -14.85
CA VAL A 130 8.75 11.31 -15.74
C VAL A 130 9.97 11.65 -16.59
N ALA A 131 10.90 10.70 -16.75
CA ALA A 131 12.06 10.84 -17.63
C ALA A 131 12.37 9.54 -18.40
N GLY A 132 12.97 9.67 -19.59
CA GLY A 132 13.58 8.59 -20.38
C GLY A 132 12.68 7.84 -21.36
N GLU A 133 11.37 7.92 -21.18
CA GLU A 133 10.39 7.31 -22.09
C GLU A 133 10.41 8.04 -23.44
N ALA A 134 10.67 7.30 -24.52
CA ALA A 134 10.53 7.81 -25.88
C ALA A 134 9.05 8.05 -26.23
N ALA A 135 8.78 8.80 -27.29
CA ALA A 135 7.41 9.15 -27.67
C ALA A 135 6.52 7.92 -28.00
N ASP A 136 7.15 6.78 -28.33
CA ASP A 136 6.50 5.49 -28.60
C ASP A 136 6.33 4.60 -27.34
N GLY A 137 6.64 5.12 -26.14
CA GLY A 137 6.54 4.39 -24.89
C GLY A 137 7.72 3.42 -24.64
N SER A 138 8.69 3.37 -25.55
CA SER A 138 9.87 2.50 -25.42
C SER A 138 10.98 3.14 -24.57
N GLY A 139 11.88 2.30 -24.08
CA GLY A 139 13.11 2.73 -23.40
C GLY A 139 13.06 2.80 -21.88
N PRO A 140 14.13 3.33 -21.25
CA PRO A 140 14.23 3.42 -19.81
C PRO A 140 13.24 4.44 -19.25
N ARG A 141 12.56 4.10 -18.16
CA ARG A 141 11.58 4.99 -17.54
C ARG A 141 11.92 5.21 -16.08
N LEU A 142 12.03 6.48 -15.71
CA LEU A 142 12.04 6.93 -14.32
C LEU A 142 10.72 7.66 -14.04
N ALA A 143 10.06 7.28 -12.95
CA ALA A 143 8.93 8.00 -12.39
C ALA A 143 9.26 8.40 -10.95
N VAL A 144 9.01 9.66 -10.58
CA VAL A 144 9.24 10.21 -9.24
C VAL A 144 8.00 10.98 -8.78
N THR A 145 7.39 10.59 -7.68
CA THR A 145 6.27 11.36 -7.09
C THR A 145 6.75 12.77 -6.71
N ARG A 146 5.97 13.80 -7.04
CA ARG A 146 6.31 15.20 -6.75
C ARG A 146 6.19 15.49 -5.26
N LYS A 147 5.20 14.92 -4.59
CA LYS A 147 5.04 15.05 -3.15
C LYS A 147 6.09 14.20 -2.41
N ALA A 148 6.68 14.76 -1.36
CA ALA A 148 7.57 14.00 -0.48
C ALA A 148 6.82 12.77 0.11
N PRO A 149 7.48 11.60 0.29
CA PRO A 149 8.93 11.35 0.22
C PRO A 149 9.55 11.31 -1.18
N GLY A 150 8.74 11.48 -2.24
CA GLY A 150 9.25 11.43 -3.59
C GLY A 150 9.60 10.02 -4.00
N THR A 151 8.67 9.10 -3.76
CA THR A 151 8.84 7.69 -4.12
C THR A 151 9.15 7.60 -5.61
N TRP A 152 10.24 6.93 -5.92
CA TRP A 152 10.71 6.78 -7.28
C TRP A 152 10.85 5.33 -7.67
N ASN A 153 10.63 5.06 -8.95
CA ASN A 153 10.80 3.76 -9.55
C ASN A 153 11.41 3.92 -10.94
N PHE A 154 12.43 3.10 -11.21
CA PHE A 154 13.13 3.04 -12.46
C PHE A 154 13.06 1.62 -13.04
N SER A 155 12.77 1.53 -14.33
CA SER A 155 12.97 0.31 -15.10
C SER A 155 13.67 0.65 -16.41
N ARG A 156 14.76 -0.05 -16.71
CA ARG A 156 15.48 0.13 -17.99
C ARG A 156 14.71 -0.48 -19.16
N PHE A 157 13.97 -1.55 -18.89
CA PHE A 157 13.17 -2.27 -19.87
C PHE A 157 11.71 -2.22 -19.44
N GLN A 158 10.85 -1.65 -20.27
CA GLN A 158 9.43 -1.96 -20.18
C GLN A 158 9.22 -3.35 -20.79
N GLY A 159 8.34 -4.17 -20.22
CA GLY A 159 7.79 -5.30 -21.00
C GLY A 159 7.17 -4.72 -22.29
N PRO A 160 7.11 -5.48 -23.40
CA PRO A 160 6.54 -4.97 -24.64
C PRO A 160 5.07 -4.61 -24.40
N GLY A 161 4.79 -3.36 -24.07
CA GLY A 161 3.44 -2.84 -23.98
C GLY A 161 3.04 -2.38 -25.37
N ASP A 162 1.89 -2.83 -25.85
CA ASP A 162 1.27 -2.49 -27.13
C ASP A 162 0.76 -1.03 -27.20
N GLY A 163 1.35 -0.11 -26.43
CA GLY A 163 0.93 1.28 -26.36
C GLY A 163 -0.37 1.51 -25.55
N GLY A 164 -1.00 0.46 -25.04
CA GLY A 164 -2.02 0.54 -24.00
C GLY A 164 -1.41 0.12 -22.67
N GLY A 165 -1.30 1.03 -21.70
CA GLY A 165 -0.67 0.71 -20.42
C GLY A 165 -1.34 -0.46 -19.71
N ASN A 166 -0.79 -1.68 -19.85
CA ASN A 166 -0.81 -2.80 -18.92
C ASN A 166 -0.10 -4.02 -19.54
N GLY A 167 1.14 -4.30 -19.11
CA GLY A 167 1.77 -5.62 -19.23
C GLY A 167 2.25 -6.01 -20.63
N ALA A 168 3.07 -7.07 -20.68
CA ALA A 168 3.53 -7.68 -21.92
C ALA A 168 2.32 -7.97 -22.83
N GLY A 169 2.35 -7.45 -24.06
CA GLY A 169 1.35 -7.70 -25.09
C GLY A 169 1.15 -9.20 -25.25
N ASP A 170 -0.09 -9.58 -25.52
CA ASP A 170 -0.36 -10.96 -25.91
C ASP A 170 0.36 -11.22 -27.26
N ASP A 171 1.05 -12.35 -27.39
CA ASP A 171 1.67 -12.76 -28.65
C ASP A 171 0.60 -13.27 -29.65
N CYS A 172 -0.63 -12.76 -29.57
CA CYS A 172 -1.73 -13.25 -30.37
C CYS A 172 -1.70 -12.63 -31.77
N VAL A 173 -1.82 -13.49 -32.78
CA VAL A 173 -1.85 -13.03 -34.18
C VAL A 173 -3.12 -12.21 -34.41
N ARG A 174 -2.93 -10.93 -34.73
CA ARG A 174 -4.04 -10.00 -35.00
C ARG A 174 -4.97 -10.55 -36.10
N GLY A 175 -6.27 -10.64 -35.80
CA GLY A 175 -7.29 -11.15 -36.73
C GLY A 175 -7.57 -12.66 -36.63
N LYS A 176 -7.13 -13.33 -35.56
CA LYS A 176 -7.50 -14.71 -35.23
C LYS A 176 -8.27 -14.74 -33.90
N ASP A 177 -9.36 -15.50 -33.87
CA ASP A 177 -10.23 -15.65 -32.68
C ASP A 177 -9.62 -16.56 -31.59
N THR A 178 -8.51 -17.24 -31.90
CA THR A 178 -7.77 -18.08 -30.96
C THR A 178 -6.30 -17.68 -30.97
N CYS A 179 -5.80 -17.28 -29.81
CA CYS A 179 -4.38 -17.48 -29.52
C CYS A 179 -4.18 -19.01 -29.58
N GLY A 180 -3.19 -19.51 -30.33
CA GLY A 180 -2.94 -20.95 -30.43
C GLY A 180 -2.79 -21.61 -29.05
N PRO A 181 -2.72 -22.96 -28.94
CA PRO A 181 -2.43 -23.61 -27.65
C PRO A 181 -1.26 -22.87 -27.01
N ALA A 182 -1.39 -22.48 -25.74
CA ALA A 182 -0.40 -21.69 -25.03
C ALA A 182 0.93 -22.47 -24.98
N THR A 183 1.70 -22.42 -26.06
CA THR A 183 3.12 -22.65 -26.02
C THR A 183 3.63 -21.42 -25.30
N LEU A 184 3.66 -21.48 -23.97
CA LEU A 184 4.66 -20.75 -23.21
C LEU A 184 5.96 -20.88 -24.01
N PRO A 185 6.71 -19.80 -24.27
CA PRO A 185 8.08 -19.95 -24.66
C PRO A 185 8.74 -20.80 -23.56
N HIS A 186 8.85 -22.10 -23.80
CA HIS A 186 9.60 -23.04 -22.98
C HIS A 186 11.11 -22.88 -23.21
N GLU A 187 11.49 -21.75 -23.80
CA GLU A 187 12.75 -21.11 -23.57
C GLU A 187 12.46 -20.06 -22.50
N ALA A 188 12.45 -20.47 -21.23
CA ALA A 188 12.88 -19.54 -20.19
C ALA A 188 14.19 -19.00 -20.73
N VAL A 189 14.21 -17.75 -21.22
CA VAL A 189 15.43 -17.13 -21.74
C VAL A 189 16.40 -17.31 -20.60
N LYS A 190 17.30 -18.29 -20.72
CA LYS A 190 18.39 -18.48 -19.79
C LYS A 190 19.11 -17.16 -19.93
N ARG A 191 18.86 -16.23 -19.00
CA ARG A 191 19.66 -15.02 -18.93
C ARG A 191 21.00 -15.55 -18.44
N THR A 192 21.80 -15.96 -19.41
CA THR A 192 23.10 -16.56 -19.23
C THR A 192 24.01 -15.45 -18.74
N GLY A 193 24.63 -15.69 -17.59
CA GLY A 193 25.49 -14.70 -16.96
C GLY A 193 25.49 -14.90 -15.46
N ASN A 194 26.70 -14.97 -14.89
CA ASN A 194 26.82 -14.89 -13.45
C ASN A 194 26.52 -13.45 -13.01
N PRO A 195 25.82 -13.25 -11.89
CA PRO A 195 25.70 -11.90 -11.34
C PRO A 195 27.10 -11.36 -11.03
N LEU A 196 27.24 -10.03 -11.10
CA LEU A 196 28.49 -9.36 -10.71
C LEU A 196 28.92 -9.74 -9.29
N SER A 197 30.18 -9.48 -8.94
CA SER A 197 30.59 -9.51 -7.53
C SER A 197 29.84 -8.44 -6.73
N GLU A 198 29.80 -8.60 -5.40
CA GLU A 198 29.20 -7.57 -4.54
C GLU A 198 29.91 -6.23 -4.67
N GLU A 199 31.24 -6.20 -4.74
CA GLU A 199 31.99 -4.94 -4.88
C GLU A 199 31.68 -4.26 -6.20
N ALA A 200 31.63 -5.01 -7.30
CA ALA A 200 31.34 -4.46 -8.62
C ALA A 200 29.91 -3.91 -8.72
N ALA A 201 28.93 -4.61 -8.14
CA ALA A 201 27.55 -4.11 -8.10
C ALA A 201 27.41 -2.85 -7.22
N LYS A 202 28.09 -2.80 -6.07
CA LYS A 202 28.13 -1.61 -5.19
C LYS A 202 28.75 -0.42 -5.92
N ALA A 203 29.83 -0.62 -6.66
CA ALA A 203 30.45 0.42 -7.48
C ALA A 203 29.51 0.93 -8.59
N ALA A 204 28.79 0.03 -9.26
CA ALA A 204 27.82 0.38 -10.29
C ALA A 204 26.59 1.15 -9.72
N ALA A 205 26.16 0.84 -8.50
CA ALA A 205 25.05 1.52 -7.84
C ALA A 205 25.44 2.89 -7.24
N ALA A 206 26.73 3.14 -7.00
CA ALA A 206 27.21 4.33 -6.29
C ALA A 206 26.74 5.67 -6.88
N PRO A 207 26.68 5.90 -8.21
CA PRO A 207 26.17 7.15 -8.77
C PRO A 207 24.70 7.39 -8.44
N VAL A 208 23.87 6.33 -8.49
CA VAL A 208 22.44 6.40 -8.15
C VAL A 208 22.28 6.72 -6.66
N LEU A 209 23.04 6.05 -5.80
CA LEU A 209 23.03 6.30 -4.36
C LEU A 209 23.49 7.73 -4.02
N ALA A 210 24.48 8.26 -4.72
CA ALA A 210 24.90 9.65 -4.57
C ALA A 210 23.81 10.63 -5.01
N ALA A 211 23.10 10.35 -6.10
CA ALA A 211 22.01 11.21 -6.58
C ALA A 211 20.85 11.33 -5.58
N VAL A 212 20.56 10.27 -4.82
CA VAL A 212 19.55 10.26 -3.75
C VAL A 212 20.11 10.62 -2.37
N GLY A 213 21.38 11.06 -2.28
CA GLY A 213 22.00 11.52 -1.03
C GLY A 213 22.39 10.41 -0.05
N GLN A 214 22.62 9.19 -0.53
CA GLN A 214 22.85 7.98 0.28
C GLN A 214 24.26 7.38 0.09
N SER A 215 25.26 8.19 -0.30
CA SER A 215 26.64 7.71 -0.48
C SER A 215 27.27 7.09 0.78
N GLY A 216 26.81 7.49 1.96
CA GLY A 216 27.29 6.96 3.25
C GLY A 216 26.43 5.84 3.84
N ALA A 217 25.41 5.35 3.11
CA ALA A 217 24.56 4.27 3.59
C ALA A 217 25.31 2.93 3.66
N ALA A 218 24.94 2.09 4.62
CA ALA A 218 25.41 0.71 4.66
C ALA A 218 24.81 -0.06 3.46
N LEU A 219 25.64 -0.83 2.76
CA LEU A 219 25.24 -1.52 1.53
C LEU A 219 25.25 -3.04 1.70
N ASP A 220 24.10 -3.66 1.45
CA ASP A 220 23.95 -5.10 1.30
C ASP A 220 23.74 -5.45 -0.19
N ALA A 221 24.60 -6.29 -0.74
CA ALA A 221 24.51 -6.75 -2.13
C ALA A 221 24.40 -8.28 -2.26
N ARG A 222 24.06 -9.00 -1.17
CA ARG A 222 24.02 -10.46 -1.16
C ARG A 222 22.92 -11.05 -2.03
N LEU A 223 21.83 -10.31 -2.23
CA LEU A 223 20.66 -10.76 -2.98
C LEU A 223 20.93 -10.80 -4.49
N THR A 224 20.67 -11.95 -5.11
CA THR A 224 20.76 -12.16 -6.57
C THR A 224 19.46 -12.73 -7.13
N GLN A 225 19.09 -12.31 -8.34
CA GLN A 225 17.95 -12.80 -9.11
C GLN A 225 18.41 -13.14 -10.53
N GLY A 226 18.80 -14.40 -10.75
CA GLY A 226 19.51 -14.80 -11.97
C GLY A 226 20.81 -14.00 -12.16
N PRO A 227 21.04 -13.35 -13.32
CA PRO A 227 22.24 -12.54 -13.54
C PRO A 227 22.19 -11.14 -12.90
N VAL A 228 21.09 -10.79 -12.21
CA VAL A 228 20.90 -9.47 -11.60
C VAL A 228 21.31 -9.54 -10.13
N ARG A 229 22.14 -8.60 -9.68
CA ARG A 229 22.44 -8.39 -8.25
C ARG A 229 21.68 -7.18 -7.74
N VAL A 230 21.09 -7.29 -6.55
CA VAL A 230 20.35 -6.20 -5.91
C VAL A 230 21.21 -5.59 -4.81
N VAL A 231 21.54 -4.31 -4.95
CA VAL A 231 22.19 -3.49 -3.93
C VAL A 231 21.09 -2.79 -3.13
N THR A 232 21.00 -3.10 -1.84
CA THR A 232 20.13 -2.44 -0.88
C THR A 232 20.96 -1.48 -0.05
N ALA A 233 20.50 -0.24 0.05
CA ALA A 233 21.09 0.81 0.86
C ALA A 233 20.07 1.28 1.92
N ASP A 234 20.43 1.14 3.19
CA ASP A 234 19.66 1.67 4.31
C ASP A 234 20.31 2.98 4.78
N PRO A 235 19.66 4.14 4.57
CA PRO A 235 20.23 5.43 4.95
C PRO A 235 20.32 5.59 6.46
N VAL A 236 21.25 6.45 6.90
CA VAL A 236 21.30 6.93 8.27
C VAL A 236 20.56 8.27 8.33
N VAL A 237 19.52 8.36 9.16
CA VAL A 237 18.71 9.57 9.31
C VAL A 237 18.92 10.14 10.71
N GLY A 238 19.46 11.35 10.77
CA GLY A 238 19.82 12.03 12.02
C GLY A 238 20.71 11.20 12.96
N GLY A 239 21.65 10.46 12.39
CA GLY A 239 22.59 9.61 13.12
C GLY A 239 22.06 8.24 13.52
N LEU A 240 20.79 7.92 13.22
CA LEU A 240 20.17 6.64 13.53
C LEU A 240 20.06 5.74 12.28
N PRO A 241 20.38 4.44 12.37
CA PRO A 241 20.19 3.51 11.28
C PRO A 241 18.68 3.31 11.00
N THR A 242 18.31 3.15 9.73
CA THR A 242 16.94 2.82 9.34
C THR A 242 16.80 1.34 8.97
N GLN A 243 15.64 0.75 9.25
CA GLN A 243 15.25 -0.55 8.73
C GLN A 243 13.94 -0.42 7.95
N GLY A 244 13.93 -0.84 6.69
CA GLY A 244 12.73 -0.79 5.85
C GLY A 244 12.47 0.55 5.15
N TRP A 245 13.41 1.50 5.26
CA TRP A 245 13.44 2.75 4.49
C TRP A 245 14.59 2.70 3.47
N SER A 246 14.61 1.66 2.64
CA SER A 246 15.76 1.37 1.76
C SER A 246 15.62 1.94 0.37
N THR A 247 16.77 2.24 -0.23
CA THR A 247 16.93 2.31 -1.69
C THR A 247 17.40 0.96 -2.20
N LYS A 248 16.81 0.48 -3.29
CA LYS A 248 17.23 -0.75 -3.97
C LYS A 248 17.64 -0.43 -5.39
N VAL A 249 18.80 -0.93 -5.81
CA VAL A 249 19.35 -0.78 -7.15
C VAL A 249 19.67 -2.17 -7.69
N SER A 250 19.02 -2.55 -8.79
CA SER A 250 19.24 -3.81 -9.48
C SER A 250 20.24 -3.61 -10.61
N VAL A 251 21.36 -4.34 -10.54
CA VAL A 251 22.48 -4.23 -11.48
C VAL A 251 22.58 -5.52 -12.29
N GLY A 252 22.58 -5.41 -13.62
CA GLY A 252 22.78 -6.53 -14.54
C GLY A 252 24.21 -7.08 -14.52
N ALA A 253 24.42 -8.24 -15.14
CA ALA A 253 25.74 -8.86 -15.26
C ALA A 253 26.74 -8.00 -16.06
N ASP A 254 26.26 -7.05 -16.87
CA ASP A 254 27.05 -6.07 -17.63
C ASP A 254 27.38 -4.80 -16.84
N GLY A 255 26.93 -4.69 -15.58
CA GLY A 255 27.11 -3.50 -14.74
C GLY A 255 26.09 -2.38 -14.99
N SER A 256 25.13 -2.59 -15.89
CA SER A 256 24.07 -1.61 -16.11
C SER A 256 23.04 -1.65 -14.98
N VAL A 257 22.52 -0.47 -14.57
CA VAL A 257 21.34 -0.41 -13.70
C VAL A 257 20.12 -0.75 -14.53
N VAL A 258 19.44 -1.84 -14.16
CA VAL A 258 18.27 -2.37 -14.90
C VAL A 258 16.95 -2.05 -14.23
N ALA A 259 16.95 -1.85 -12.91
CA ALA A 259 15.81 -1.38 -12.14
C ALA A 259 16.28 -0.68 -10.86
N GLY A 260 15.41 0.12 -10.25
CA GLY A 260 15.68 0.68 -8.94
C GLY A 260 14.45 1.35 -8.34
N SER A 261 14.41 1.44 -7.02
CA SER A 261 13.35 2.14 -6.30
C SER A 261 13.83 2.67 -4.97
N GLY A 262 13.14 3.69 -4.47
CA GLY A 262 13.43 4.29 -3.18
C GLY A 262 12.66 5.57 -2.95
N GLU A 263 13.20 6.39 -2.04
CA GLU A 263 12.66 7.68 -1.64
C GLU A 263 13.70 8.77 -1.92
N LEU A 264 13.26 9.92 -2.46
CA LEU A 264 14.19 10.97 -2.90
C LEU A 264 14.40 12.06 -1.84
N LYS A 265 13.37 12.36 -1.03
CA LYS A 265 13.46 13.36 0.04
C LYS A 265 13.86 12.68 1.34
N THR A 266 14.90 13.21 1.98
CA THR A 266 15.31 12.80 3.32
C THR A 266 14.27 13.25 4.35
N PRO A 267 13.78 12.36 5.23
CA PRO A 267 12.92 12.74 6.35
C PRO A 267 13.61 13.76 7.27
N VAL A 268 12.86 14.74 7.78
CA VAL A 268 13.35 15.80 8.65
C VAL A 268 12.89 15.56 10.09
N ARG A 269 13.73 15.89 11.08
CA ARG A 269 13.41 15.72 12.49
C ARG A 269 12.14 16.52 12.83
N ALA A 270 11.15 15.87 13.43
CA ALA A 270 9.83 16.46 13.64
C ALA A 270 9.46 16.55 15.13
N SER A 271 9.50 15.43 15.85
CA SER A 271 9.08 15.36 17.25
C SER A 271 9.98 14.42 18.06
N GLU A 272 9.95 14.57 19.38
CA GLU A 272 10.55 13.62 20.32
C GLU A 272 9.47 12.67 20.83
N GLN A 273 9.72 11.37 20.74
CA GLN A 273 8.81 10.34 21.25
C GLN A 273 9.41 9.69 22.49
N PRO A 274 8.63 9.48 23.56
CA PRO A 274 9.03 8.61 24.65
C PRO A 274 9.31 7.21 24.12
N VAL A 275 10.42 6.61 24.54
CA VAL A 275 10.78 5.25 24.10
C VAL A 275 10.97 4.30 25.28
N VAL A 276 10.66 3.03 25.05
CA VAL A 276 11.00 1.93 25.94
C VAL A 276 12.42 1.45 25.71
N GLY A 277 12.98 0.75 26.70
CA GLY A 277 14.26 0.06 26.52
C GLY A 277 14.18 -1.22 25.68
N ALA A 278 15.33 -1.72 25.25
CA ALA A 278 15.41 -2.84 24.32
C ALA A 278 14.85 -4.15 24.91
N VAL A 279 14.97 -4.35 26.23
CA VAL A 279 14.39 -5.52 26.92
C VAL A 279 12.88 -5.54 26.78
N GLU A 280 12.22 -4.41 27.03
CA GLU A 280 10.77 -4.29 26.91
C GLU A 280 10.32 -4.40 25.46
N ALA A 281 11.04 -3.78 24.52
CA ALA A 281 10.75 -3.93 23.10
C ALA A 281 10.88 -5.39 22.63
N LEU A 282 11.89 -6.13 23.08
CA LEU A 282 12.04 -7.55 22.74
C LEU A 282 10.88 -8.38 23.31
N ALA A 283 10.43 -8.08 24.53
CA ALA A 283 9.26 -8.71 25.12
C ALA A 283 7.99 -8.44 24.28
N ARG A 284 7.78 -7.19 23.82
CA ARG A 284 6.68 -6.83 22.92
C ARG A 284 6.76 -7.53 21.57
N LEU A 285 7.97 -7.75 21.03
CA LEU A 285 8.18 -8.49 19.79
C LEU A 285 7.78 -9.98 19.94
N ASN A 286 8.18 -10.60 21.05
CA ASN A 286 7.82 -11.98 21.36
C ASN A 286 6.32 -12.15 21.61
N ALA A 287 5.69 -11.20 22.31
CA ALA A 287 4.26 -11.22 22.58
C ALA A 287 3.40 -11.20 21.31
N LYS A 288 3.84 -10.52 20.23
CA LYS A 288 3.16 -10.53 18.92
C LYS A 288 3.26 -11.86 18.19
N SER A 289 4.29 -12.66 18.50
CA SER A 289 4.59 -13.92 17.82
C SER A 289 3.94 -15.12 18.51
N GLY A 290 3.59 -14.98 19.79
CA GLY A 290 2.65 -15.87 20.45
C GLY A 290 1.24 -15.55 19.96
N GLY A 291 0.57 -16.51 19.28
CA GLY A 291 -0.87 -16.42 19.09
C GLY A 291 -1.60 -16.27 20.44
N PRO A 292 -2.93 -16.04 20.45
CA PRO A 292 -3.70 -15.93 21.68
C PRO A 292 -3.36 -17.09 22.62
N GLU A 293 -2.97 -16.75 23.85
CA GLU A 293 -2.69 -17.72 24.90
C GLU A 293 -3.89 -18.66 25.05
N GLY A 294 -3.70 -19.95 24.75
CA GLY A 294 -4.66 -20.99 25.14
C GLY A 294 -5.86 -21.26 24.22
N THR A 295 -5.84 -20.90 22.94
CA THR A 295 -6.80 -21.51 22.00
C THR A 295 -6.31 -22.87 21.55
N ASP A 296 -7.01 -23.93 21.96
CA ASP A 296 -7.16 -25.16 21.18
C ASP A 296 -7.25 -24.78 19.70
N PRO A 297 -6.63 -25.52 18.76
CA PRO A 297 -6.75 -25.24 17.34
C PRO A 297 -8.24 -25.15 17.01
N GLY A 298 -8.73 -23.94 16.76
CA GLY A 298 -10.09 -23.74 16.25
C GLY A 298 -10.24 -24.62 15.02
N PRO A 299 -11.42 -25.20 14.78
CA PRO A 299 -11.60 -26.26 13.79
C PRO A 299 -11.03 -25.80 12.45
N SER A 300 -9.89 -26.38 12.06
CA SER A 300 -9.34 -26.21 10.73
C SER A 300 -10.40 -26.71 9.77
N GLY A 301 -11.00 -25.81 8.99
CA GLY A 301 -11.98 -26.17 7.98
C GLY A 301 -11.39 -27.27 7.10
N CYS A 302 -12.10 -28.38 6.97
CA CYS A 302 -11.69 -29.54 6.18
C CYS A 302 -11.68 -29.16 4.68
N ALA A 303 -10.66 -28.43 4.23
CA ALA A 303 -10.33 -28.31 2.83
C ALA A 303 -9.56 -29.57 2.44
N THR A 304 -10.26 -30.69 2.27
CA THR A 304 -9.64 -31.89 1.72
C THR A 304 -9.42 -31.67 0.23
N SER A 305 -8.16 -31.72 -0.21
CA SER A 305 -7.84 -32.09 -1.58
C SER A 305 -8.51 -33.44 -1.86
N VAL A 306 -9.45 -33.47 -2.82
CA VAL A 306 -10.04 -34.72 -3.30
C VAL A 306 -8.89 -35.65 -3.74
N PRO A 307 -8.80 -36.89 -3.25
CA PRO A 307 -7.85 -37.84 -3.80
C PRO A 307 -8.25 -38.14 -5.25
N LEU A 308 -7.39 -37.81 -6.21
CA LEU A 308 -7.39 -38.46 -7.52
C LEU A 308 -6.65 -39.79 -7.37
N ASP A 309 -7.22 -40.72 -6.62
CA ASP A 309 -6.81 -42.12 -6.72
C ASP A 309 -7.67 -42.77 -7.81
N PRO A 310 -7.13 -43.07 -9.00
CA PRO A 310 -7.91 -43.54 -10.14
C PRO A 310 -8.60 -44.89 -9.89
N ASP A 311 -8.17 -45.63 -8.86
CA ASP A 311 -8.62 -46.99 -8.61
C ASP A 311 -9.72 -47.09 -7.53
N THR A 312 -10.16 -45.98 -6.92
CA THR A 312 -11.27 -45.99 -5.94
C THR A 312 -12.16 -44.74 -6.07
N PRO A 313 -13.21 -44.77 -6.92
CA PRO A 313 -14.14 -43.65 -7.05
C PRO A 313 -14.98 -43.49 -5.77
N LEU A 314 -14.93 -42.31 -5.15
CA LEU A 314 -15.89 -41.95 -4.11
C LEU A 314 -17.26 -41.68 -4.74
N GLY A 315 -18.32 -42.26 -4.16
CA GLY A 315 -19.69 -42.00 -4.58
C GLY A 315 -20.16 -40.58 -4.20
N PRO A 316 -21.23 -40.06 -4.82
CA PRO A 316 -21.75 -38.70 -4.55
C PRO A 316 -22.16 -38.44 -3.09
N THR A 317 -22.28 -39.50 -2.29
CA THR A 317 -22.72 -39.48 -0.89
C THR A 317 -21.61 -39.82 0.10
N ASP A 318 -20.40 -40.13 -0.37
CA ASP A 318 -19.30 -40.51 0.49
C ASP A 318 -18.61 -39.24 1.04
N VAL A 319 -18.89 -38.93 2.30
CA VAL A 319 -18.14 -37.92 3.05
C VAL A 319 -17.01 -38.66 3.77
N PRO A 320 -15.74 -38.53 3.32
CA PRO A 320 -14.63 -39.10 4.09
C PRO A 320 -14.65 -38.51 5.51
N PRO A 321 -14.43 -39.33 6.56
CA PRO A 321 -14.44 -38.83 7.92
C PRO A 321 -13.38 -37.74 8.05
N CYS A 322 -13.81 -36.53 8.42
CA CYS A 322 -12.86 -35.50 8.82
C CYS A 322 -12.28 -35.95 10.16
N ASN A 323 -11.07 -36.50 10.12
CA ASN A 323 -10.30 -36.81 11.31
C ASN A 323 -9.30 -35.67 11.51
N PRO A 324 -9.67 -34.58 12.24
CA PRO A 324 -8.72 -33.57 12.65
C PRO A 324 -7.90 -34.15 13.80
N GLU A 325 -7.03 -35.11 13.51
CA GLU A 325 -5.92 -35.33 14.43
C GLU A 325 -5.18 -33.99 14.50
N PRO A 326 -4.98 -33.41 15.70
CA PRO A 326 -4.20 -32.19 15.83
C PRO A 326 -2.83 -32.50 15.24
N ARG A 327 -2.57 -31.93 14.06
CA ARG A 327 -1.25 -32.07 13.43
C ARG A 327 -0.25 -31.56 14.45
N PRO A 328 0.76 -32.36 14.84
CA PRO A 328 1.70 -31.97 15.87
C PRO A 328 2.33 -30.63 15.49
N MET A 329 1.96 -29.56 16.21
CA MET A 329 2.59 -28.27 16.02
C MET A 329 4.02 -28.40 16.52
N LYS A 330 4.98 -28.17 15.63
CA LYS A 330 6.37 -28.09 16.05
C LYS A 330 6.49 -26.92 17.04
N PRO A 331 7.20 -27.07 18.17
CA PRO A 331 7.30 -26.00 19.17
C PRO A 331 7.85 -24.70 18.57
N PRO A 332 7.53 -23.54 19.17
CA PRO A 332 8.14 -22.26 18.82
C PRO A 332 9.64 -22.38 18.66
N ARG A 333 10.17 -21.95 17.52
CA ARG A 333 11.63 -21.94 17.33
C ARG A 333 12.20 -20.75 18.07
N THR A 334 13.29 -20.99 18.81
CA THR A 334 14.05 -19.93 19.46
C THR A 334 15.14 -19.44 18.53
N GLU A 335 15.27 -18.13 18.40
CA GLU A 335 16.34 -17.49 17.65
C GLU A 335 17.15 -16.54 18.54
N THR A 336 18.47 -16.53 18.36
CA THR A 336 19.40 -15.79 19.22
C THR A 336 19.55 -14.35 18.76
N VAL A 337 19.29 -13.40 19.65
CA VAL A 337 19.57 -11.97 19.46
C VAL A 337 20.98 -11.67 19.99
N THR A 338 21.87 -11.28 19.09
CA THR A 338 23.30 -11.01 19.36
C THR A 338 23.62 -9.54 19.58
N GLY A 339 22.66 -8.66 19.29
CA GLY A 339 22.83 -7.21 19.39
C GLY A 339 21.51 -6.48 19.32
N ALA A 340 21.51 -5.24 19.81
CA ALA A 340 20.37 -4.33 19.68
C ALA A 340 20.86 -2.89 19.58
N ALA A 341 20.32 -2.16 18.62
CA ALA A 341 20.58 -0.73 18.44
C ALA A 341 19.26 0.04 18.33
N LEU A 342 19.24 1.27 18.88
CA LEU A 342 18.15 2.18 18.61
C LEU A 342 18.30 2.71 17.18
N GLY A 343 17.22 2.60 16.41
CA GLY A 343 17.14 3.02 15.03
C GLY A 343 15.75 3.54 14.68
N LEU A 344 15.44 3.49 13.40
CA LEU A 344 14.23 4.06 12.83
C LEU A 344 13.54 3.07 11.88
N VAL A 345 12.22 3.05 11.88
CA VAL A 345 11.40 2.26 10.93
C VAL A 345 10.30 3.13 10.32
N PRO A 346 9.79 2.78 9.13
CA PRO A 346 8.60 3.42 8.58
C PRO A 346 7.43 3.39 9.59
N GLY A 347 6.81 4.54 9.78
CA GLY A 347 5.67 4.69 10.66
C GLY A 347 4.87 5.96 10.35
N THR A 348 4.04 6.36 11.30
CA THR A 348 3.23 7.57 11.20
C THR A 348 3.75 8.61 12.18
N VAL A 349 4.00 9.82 11.70
CA VAL A 349 4.40 11.00 12.48
C VAL A 349 3.39 12.09 12.17
N ASP A 350 2.66 12.56 13.19
CA ASP A 350 1.63 13.60 13.07
C ASP A 350 0.57 13.33 11.96
N GLY A 351 0.18 12.06 11.80
CA GLY A 351 -0.80 11.62 10.80
C GLY A 351 -0.26 11.48 9.38
N ALA A 352 1.04 11.72 9.15
CA ALA A 352 1.71 11.54 7.87
C ALA A 352 2.75 10.42 7.92
N ARG A 353 3.11 9.87 6.76
CA ARG A 353 4.20 8.88 6.65
C ARG A 353 5.52 9.50 7.10
N GLY A 354 6.26 8.78 7.93
CA GLY A 354 7.55 9.20 8.46
C GLY A 354 8.37 8.02 8.97
N LEU A 355 9.36 8.34 9.79
CA LEU A 355 10.18 7.38 10.52
C LEU A 355 9.96 7.55 12.02
N VAL A 356 9.71 6.45 12.70
CA VAL A 356 9.51 6.40 14.16
C VAL A 356 10.65 5.62 14.82
N PRO A 357 11.00 5.95 16.09
CA PRO A 357 11.98 5.19 16.85
C PRO A 357 11.64 3.70 16.96
N ALA A 358 12.66 2.86 16.79
CA ALA A 358 12.53 1.41 16.90
C ALA A 358 13.82 0.78 17.44
N TRP A 359 13.68 -0.36 18.10
CA TRP A 359 14.80 -1.23 18.40
C TRP A 359 15.05 -2.17 17.23
N LEU A 360 16.28 -2.16 16.72
CA LEU A 360 16.77 -3.04 15.67
C LEU A 360 17.56 -4.16 16.34
N PHE A 361 17.00 -5.36 16.38
CA PHE A 361 17.61 -6.55 16.96
C PHE A 361 18.38 -7.32 15.89
N GLU A 362 19.67 -7.54 16.13
CA GLU A 362 20.50 -8.41 15.31
C GLU A 362 20.26 -9.86 15.73
N VAL A 363 19.77 -10.67 14.80
CA VAL A 363 19.48 -12.08 15.02
C VAL A 363 20.54 -12.92 14.33
N ALA A 364 21.12 -13.85 15.07
CA ALA A 364 22.14 -14.76 14.57
C ALA A 364 21.65 -15.55 13.35
N GLY A 365 22.54 -15.69 12.38
CA GLY A 365 22.35 -16.61 11.27
C GLY A 365 22.37 -18.06 11.74
N LYS A 366 21.74 -18.95 10.98
CA LYS A 366 21.69 -20.39 11.28
C LYS A 366 22.13 -21.18 10.06
N ASP A 367 22.82 -22.31 10.28
CA ASP A 367 23.19 -23.27 9.24
C ASP A 367 23.99 -22.62 8.08
N GLY A 368 24.88 -21.68 8.42
CA GLY A 368 25.71 -20.94 7.44
C GLY A 368 24.99 -19.78 6.74
N ALA A 369 23.69 -19.58 6.99
CA ALA A 369 22.98 -18.39 6.54
C ALA A 369 23.46 -17.16 7.32
N PRO A 370 23.46 -15.97 6.70
CA PRO A 370 23.81 -14.75 7.40
C PRO A 370 22.78 -14.37 8.48
N GLY A 371 23.24 -13.58 9.46
CA GLY A 371 22.34 -12.91 10.41
C GLY A 371 21.42 -11.91 9.73
N ARG A 372 20.36 -11.53 10.44
CA ARG A 372 19.34 -10.58 9.95
C ARG A 372 18.88 -9.64 11.05
N THR A 373 18.32 -8.51 10.64
CA THR A 373 17.77 -7.52 11.55
C THR A 373 16.25 -7.67 11.66
N VAL A 374 15.74 -7.70 12.89
CA VAL A 374 14.30 -7.65 13.19
C VAL A 374 14.03 -6.37 13.96
N ALA A 375 13.05 -5.60 13.51
CA ALA A 375 12.74 -4.31 14.11
C ALA A 375 11.45 -4.35 14.93
N GLN A 376 11.42 -3.63 16.04
CA GLN A 376 10.24 -3.41 16.85
C GLN A 376 10.13 -1.91 17.20
N PRO A 377 9.00 -1.24 16.88
CA PRO A 377 8.76 0.14 17.30
C PRO A 377 8.97 0.32 18.80
N ALA A 378 9.65 1.40 19.18
CA ALA A 378 10.14 1.62 20.53
C ALA A 378 9.26 2.58 21.34
N ALA A 379 8.13 3.07 20.81
CA ALA A 379 7.28 4.03 21.52
C ALA A 379 6.81 3.51 22.90
N ALA A 380 6.89 4.34 23.94
CA ALA A 380 6.56 3.98 25.33
C ALA A 380 5.12 3.46 25.50
N GLU A 381 4.16 4.09 24.83
CA GLU A 381 2.73 3.73 24.64
C GLU A 381 2.13 4.94 23.87
N ASP A 382 1.19 4.91 22.92
CA ASP A 382 0.44 3.88 22.23
C ASP A 382 0.21 4.40 20.78
N THR A 383 0.89 3.82 19.78
CA THR A 383 0.45 3.88 18.36
C THR A 383 0.11 2.49 17.85
N ALA A 384 -0.15 1.54 18.76
CA ALA A 384 -1.23 0.62 18.46
C ALA A 384 -2.48 1.50 18.24
N PRO A 385 -3.37 1.18 17.28
CA PRO A 385 -4.71 1.70 17.37
C PRO A 385 -5.17 1.34 18.78
N THR A 386 -5.40 2.36 19.61
CA THR A 386 -5.95 2.19 20.95
C THR A 386 -7.03 1.13 20.84
N PRO A 387 -6.94 -0.01 21.55
CA PRO A 387 -8.11 -0.85 21.75
C PRO A 387 -9.17 0.13 22.26
N GLY A 388 -10.23 0.32 21.47
CA GLY A 388 -11.17 1.42 21.69
C GLY A 388 -11.50 1.55 23.18
N PRO A 389 -11.65 2.79 23.70
CA PRO A 389 -11.91 3.02 25.12
C PRO A 389 -12.95 2.02 25.61
N LYS A 390 -12.74 1.39 26.77
CA LYS A 390 -13.51 0.26 27.39
C LYS A 390 -15.04 0.42 27.35
N GLY A 391 -15.62 0.43 26.16
CA GLY A 391 -16.89 1.10 25.87
C GLY A 391 -17.15 1.08 24.37
N GLY A 392 -17.32 -0.13 23.84
CA GLY A 392 -17.66 -0.39 22.44
C GLY A 392 -16.59 0.05 21.43
N ALA A 393 -16.54 -0.62 20.29
CA ALA A 393 -15.89 0.00 19.14
C ALA A 393 -16.73 1.21 18.71
N THR A 394 -16.15 2.20 18.04
CA THR A 394 -16.92 3.32 17.48
C THR A 394 -16.80 3.30 15.97
N VAL A 395 -17.90 3.54 15.27
CA VAL A 395 -17.95 3.57 13.81
C VAL A 395 -18.19 5.00 13.32
N PRO A 396 -17.50 5.44 12.26
CA PRO A 396 -17.70 6.79 11.74
C PRO A 396 -19.00 6.89 10.94
N GLY A 397 -19.69 8.02 11.08
CA GLY A 397 -20.74 8.42 10.14
C GLY A 397 -20.15 8.86 8.80
N PHE A 398 -20.93 8.77 7.71
CA PHE A 398 -20.53 9.32 6.40
C PHE A 398 -21.48 10.41 5.88
N SER A 399 -22.72 10.49 6.37
CA SER A 399 -23.64 11.60 6.06
C SER A 399 -24.71 11.75 7.13
N TYR A 400 -25.47 12.83 7.06
CA TYR A 400 -26.65 13.03 7.92
C TYR A 400 -27.83 13.64 7.16
N THR A 401 -29.03 13.34 7.63
CA THR A 401 -30.26 14.08 7.31
C THR A 401 -30.83 14.70 8.59
N GLN A 402 -31.56 15.79 8.43
CA GLN A 402 -32.14 16.52 9.55
C GLN A 402 -33.57 16.92 9.21
N ALA A 403 -34.49 16.62 10.14
CA ALA A 403 -35.89 17.05 10.12
C ALA A 403 -36.24 17.61 11.50
N ASP A 404 -36.47 18.93 11.58
CA ASP A 404 -36.68 19.67 12.83
C ASP A 404 -35.55 19.42 13.86
N ARG A 405 -35.88 18.70 14.94
CA ARG A 405 -34.96 18.27 16.00
C ARG A 405 -34.45 16.85 15.82
N LYS A 406 -34.91 16.12 14.81
CA LYS A 406 -34.42 14.76 14.52
C LYS A 406 -33.19 14.86 13.64
N LEU A 407 -32.10 14.30 14.12
CA LEU A 407 -30.84 14.14 13.39
C LEU A 407 -30.65 12.65 13.10
N THR A 408 -30.64 12.29 11.83
CA THR A 408 -30.39 10.92 11.37
C THR A 408 -29.00 10.85 10.76
N VAL A 409 -28.16 9.96 11.29
CA VAL A 409 -26.78 9.77 10.83
C VAL A 409 -26.69 8.44 10.10
N ASN A 410 -26.11 8.45 8.89
CA ASN A 410 -25.86 7.26 8.07
C ASN A 410 -24.41 6.79 8.26
N PHE A 411 -24.23 5.48 8.39
CA PHE A 411 -22.93 4.85 8.66
C PHE A 411 -22.87 3.42 8.12
N TRP A 412 -21.67 2.86 8.05
CA TRP A 412 -21.46 1.45 7.75
C TRP A 412 -21.28 0.66 9.05
N GLY A 413 -22.09 -0.39 9.25
CA GLY A 413 -22.02 -1.27 10.42
C GLY A 413 -21.91 -2.74 10.03
N GLY A 414 -21.13 -3.52 10.78
CA GLY A 414 -21.16 -4.99 10.72
C GLY A 414 -22.47 -5.61 11.21
N ALA A 415 -22.84 -6.75 10.62
CA ALA A 415 -24.11 -7.45 10.89
C ALA A 415 -24.21 -8.11 12.28
N CYS A 416 -23.10 -8.30 13.00
CA CYS A 416 -23.07 -9.01 14.29
C CYS A 416 -23.06 -8.08 15.52
N SER A 417 -23.34 -6.79 15.33
CA SER A 417 -23.29 -5.80 16.38
C SER A 417 -24.59 -5.00 16.50
N THR A 418 -24.81 -4.44 17.67
CA THR A 418 -25.84 -3.43 17.92
C THR A 418 -25.19 -2.05 18.00
N TYR A 419 -25.88 -1.04 17.46
CA TYR A 419 -25.36 0.32 17.37
C TYR A 419 -26.20 1.31 18.18
N ALA A 420 -25.54 2.27 18.81
CA ALA A 420 -26.18 3.38 19.53
C ALA A 420 -25.59 4.72 19.10
N LEU A 421 -26.47 5.70 18.83
CA LEU A 421 -26.09 7.07 18.45
C LEU A 421 -26.25 8.02 19.64
N GLU A 422 -25.16 8.68 20.02
CA GLU A 422 -25.16 9.78 20.99
C GLU A 422 -24.92 11.11 20.27
N ALA A 423 -25.59 12.17 20.72
CA ALA A 423 -25.33 13.53 20.27
C ALA A 423 -25.00 14.45 21.45
N ARG A 424 -23.96 15.27 21.31
CA ARG A 424 -23.60 16.35 22.23
C ARG A 424 -23.71 17.68 21.51
N GLU A 425 -24.66 18.49 21.93
CA GLU A 425 -24.88 19.82 21.36
C GLU A 425 -23.91 20.83 21.94
N GLN A 426 -23.25 21.57 21.06
CA GLN A 426 -22.38 22.71 21.35
C GLN A 426 -22.95 23.95 20.64
N PRO A 427 -22.46 25.15 20.96
CA PRO A 427 -22.94 26.39 20.34
C PRO A 427 -22.81 26.40 18.80
N GLU A 428 -21.72 25.88 18.25
CA GLU A 428 -21.43 25.93 16.80
C GLU A 428 -21.51 24.56 16.10
N SER A 429 -21.64 23.47 16.86
CA SER A 429 -21.62 22.12 16.33
C SER A 429 -22.45 21.14 17.16
N VAL A 430 -22.82 20.03 16.53
CA VAL A 430 -23.38 18.85 17.20
C VAL A 430 -22.41 17.71 16.98
N LEU A 431 -21.77 17.27 18.06
CA LEU A 431 -20.87 16.12 18.01
C LEU A 431 -21.70 14.84 18.06
N VAL A 432 -21.50 13.94 17.10
CA VAL A 432 -22.18 12.64 17.05
C VAL A 432 -21.21 11.50 17.28
N LYS A 433 -21.62 10.49 18.06
CA LYS A 433 -20.82 9.29 18.33
C LYS A 433 -21.69 8.06 18.12
N ILE A 434 -21.24 7.14 17.27
CA ILE A 434 -21.89 5.85 17.04
C ILE A 434 -21.07 4.77 17.73
N THR A 435 -21.66 4.10 18.71
CA THR A 435 -21.03 3.03 19.47
C THR A 435 -21.50 1.69 18.94
N ASP A 436 -20.56 0.84 18.55
CA ASP A 436 -20.70 -0.55 18.15
C ASP A 436 -20.51 -1.46 19.38
N THR A 437 -21.52 -2.28 19.65
CA THR A 437 -21.48 -3.32 20.67
C THR A 437 -21.66 -4.70 20.03
N PRO A 438 -20.63 -5.56 20.03
CA PRO A 438 -20.74 -6.93 19.53
C PRO A 438 -21.83 -7.70 20.27
N ASN A 439 -22.74 -8.34 19.53
CA ASN A 439 -23.83 -9.12 20.13
C ASN A 439 -23.31 -10.38 20.85
N LYS A 440 -22.16 -10.91 20.39
CA LYS A 440 -21.48 -12.07 20.97
C LYS A 440 -19.98 -11.82 21.08
N PRO A 441 -19.50 -11.24 22.19
CA PRO A 441 -18.08 -10.95 22.39
C PRO A 441 -17.22 -12.23 22.23
N GLY A 442 -16.12 -12.13 21.48
CA GLY A 442 -15.18 -13.24 21.27
C GLY A 442 -15.56 -14.23 20.16
N GLN A 443 -16.76 -14.11 19.56
CA GLN A 443 -17.13 -14.94 18.41
C GLN A 443 -16.75 -14.23 17.10
N ALA A 444 -16.19 -14.99 16.15
CA ALA A 444 -15.90 -14.47 14.81
C ALA A 444 -17.19 -13.99 14.12
N CYS A 445 -17.17 -12.78 13.56
CA CYS A 445 -18.24 -12.22 12.75
C CYS A 445 -17.87 -12.33 11.26
N ILE A 446 -18.88 -12.56 10.42
CA ILE A 446 -18.70 -12.48 8.97
C ILE A 446 -18.37 -11.03 8.56
N MET A 447 -17.38 -10.85 7.68
CA MET A 447 -16.89 -9.54 7.24
C MET A 447 -17.85 -8.88 6.23
N ILE A 448 -19.06 -8.53 6.67
CA ILE A 448 -20.07 -7.82 5.88
C ILE A 448 -20.41 -6.51 6.58
N ALA A 449 -20.21 -5.39 5.89
CA ALA A 449 -20.70 -4.08 6.31
C ALA A 449 -22.01 -3.77 5.59
N GLN A 450 -23.01 -3.31 6.35
CA GLN A 450 -24.30 -2.86 5.86
C GLN A 450 -24.42 -1.35 6.06
N GLU A 451 -25.06 -0.68 5.10
CA GLU A 451 -25.43 0.71 5.27
C GLU A 451 -26.59 0.79 6.26
N MET A 452 -26.41 1.55 7.32
CA MET A 452 -27.35 1.68 8.43
C MET A 452 -27.58 3.15 8.76
N SER A 453 -28.70 3.44 9.41
CA SER A 453 -29.01 4.78 9.89
C SER A 453 -29.54 4.73 11.33
N LEU A 454 -29.13 5.72 12.13
CA LEU A 454 -29.62 5.91 13.50
C LEU A 454 -30.13 7.35 13.65
N THR A 455 -31.22 7.51 14.40
CA THR A 455 -31.84 8.82 14.64
C THR A 455 -31.73 9.19 16.12
N VAL A 456 -31.34 10.42 16.39
CA VAL A 456 -31.35 11.03 17.72
C VAL A 456 -32.19 12.32 17.70
N THR A 457 -32.82 12.65 18.82
CA THR A 457 -33.56 13.90 18.98
C THR A 457 -32.69 14.91 19.72
N LEU A 458 -32.41 16.04 19.08
CA LEU A 458 -31.71 17.18 19.64
C LEU A 458 -32.63 17.97 20.59
N GLN A 459 -32.05 18.62 21.58
CA GLN A 459 -32.70 19.56 22.48
C GLN A 459 -33.21 20.77 21.69
N GLN A 460 -32.39 21.31 20.78
CA GLN A 460 -32.72 22.42 19.89
C GLN A 460 -32.61 22.01 18.41
N PRO A 461 -33.36 22.64 17.49
CA PRO A 461 -33.19 22.42 16.05
C PRO A 461 -31.72 22.62 15.63
N LEU A 462 -31.24 21.86 14.65
CA LEU A 462 -29.81 21.90 14.25
C LEU A 462 -29.37 23.31 13.85
N GLY A 463 -30.19 24.03 13.06
CA GLY A 463 -29.85 25.36 12.56
C GLY A 463 -28.61 25.32 11.68
N ASP A 464 -27.73 26.31 11.84
CA ASP A 464 -26.47 26.43 11.10
C ASP A 464 -25.31 25.63 11.72
N ARG A 465 -25.56 24.90 12.83
CA ARG A 465 -24.53 24.14 13.53
C ARG A 465 -24.06 22.96 12.68
N LYS A 466 -22.74 22.77 12.64
CA LYS A 466 -22.13 21.66 11.90
C LYS A 466 -22.31 20.34 12.65
N VAL A 467 -22.63 19.27 11.94
CA VAL A 467 -22.58 17.92 12.51
C VAL A 467 -21.16 17.39 12.35
N VAL A 468 -20.53 17.01 13.45
CA VAL A 468 -19.14 16.54 13.47
C VAL A 468 -19.10 15.15 14.09
N ASP A 469 -18.46 14.21 13.42
CA ASP A 469 -18.22 12.88 13.96
C ASP A 469 -17.16 12.96 15.07
N ALA A 470 -17.53 12.57 16.29
CA ALA A 470 -16.69 12.67 17.47
C ALA A 470 -15.50 11.69 17.44
N THR A 471 -15.57 10.64 16.63
CA THR A 471 -14.52 9.62 16.49
C THR A 471 -13.40 10.11 15.58
N THR A 472 -13.76 10.77 14.48
CA THR A 472 -12.82 11.21 13.44
C THR A 472 -12.50 12.70 13.50
N GLY A 473 -13.31 13.50 14.21
CA GLY A 473 -13.23 14.96 14.24
C GLY A 473 -13.66 15.62 12.93
N LYS A 474 -14.21 14.87 11.97
CA LYS A 474 -14.54 15.38 10.63
C LYS A 474 -16.01 15.83 10.56
N PRO A 475 -16.32 16.91 9.83
CA PRO A 475 -17.69 17.30 9.57
C PRO A 475 -18.37 16.27 8.66
N LEU A 476 -19.60 15.90 8.99
CA LEU A 476 -20.42 15.04 8.14
C LEU A 476 -21.14 15.89 7.09
N PRO A 477 -21.16 15.49 5.81
CA PRO A 477 -21.96 16.17 4.80
C PRO A 477 -23.46 15.92 5.02
N ARG A 478 -24.27 16.93 4.75
CA ARG A 478 -25.73 16.80 4.68
C ARG A 478 -26.11 16.09 3.37
N GLN A 479 -27.02 15.12 3.45
CA GLN A 479 -27.58 14.44 2.28
C GLN A 479 -28.69 15.25 1.63
#